data_AF-A0A2S9GE18-F1
#
_entry.id   AF-A0A2S9GE18-F1
#
_cell.length_a   1.000
_cell.length_b   1.000
_cell.length_c   1.000
_cell.angle_alpha   90.00
_cell.angle_beta   90.00
_cell.angle_gamma   90.00
#
_symmetry.space_group_name_H-M   'P 1'
#
loop_
_entity.id
_entity.type
_entity.pdbx_description
1 polymer ?
#
loop_
_entity_poly.entity_id
_entity_poly.type
_entity_poly.pdbx_seq_one_letter_code
_entity_poly.pdbx_strand_id
1 'polypeptide(L)'
;FKAVTDVDLTLFQGDLRFLIGPNGAGKTTVIDAITGLVSASGSVNKSGVELLGKKVHQIARRGVGRTFQTASVFEQLTVLQNLD
;
A
#
# COMPACT_ATOMS: atom_id res chain seq x y z
N PHE A 1 22.29 3.55 -5.18
CA PHE A 1 20.91 3.71 -4.65
C PHE A 1 20.17 2.39 -4.85
N LYS A 2 19.44 1.88 -3.84
CA LYS A 2 18.53 0.74 -3.99
C LYS A 2 17.36 0.92 -3.02
N ALA A 3 16.17 1.18 -3.55
CA ALA A 3 14.96 1.47 -2.77
C ALA A 3 13.96 0.31 -2.71
N VAL A 4 14.30 -0.84 -3.30
CA VAL A 4 13.87 -2.21 -2.94
C VAL A 4 14.57 -3.15 -3.91
N THR A 5 15.23 -4.16 -3.35
CA THR A 5 15.75 -5.39 -3.98
C THR A 5 16.31 -6.23 -2.83
N ASP A 6 15.92 -7.47 -2.60
CA ASP A 6 14.84 -8.23 -3.21
C ASP A 6 14.05 -8.85 -2.05
N VAL A 7 12.71 -8.73 -2.06
CA VAL A 7 11.89 -8.84 -0.84
C VAL A 7 10.66 -9.69 -1.08
N ASP A 8 10.62 -10.85 -0.44
CA ASP A 8 9.45 -11.71 -0.35
C ASP A 8 8.67 -11.43 0.94
N LEU A 9 7.36 -11.23 0.82
CA LEU A 9 6.44 -11.07 1.93
C LEU A 9 5.11 -11.73 1.63
N THR A 10 4.52 -12.37 2.62
CA THR A 10 3.21 -13.00 2.54
C THR A 10 2.39 -12.59 3.75
N LEU A 11 1.14 -12.18 3.52
CA LEU A 11 0.17 -11.85 4.57
C LEU A 11 -1.07 -12.72 4.38
N PHE A 12 -1.55 -13.30 5.47
CA PHE A 12 -2.81 -14.04 5.52
C PHE A 12 -3.94 -13.19 6.12
N GLN A 13 -5.18 -13.63 5.98
CA GLN A 13 -6.31 -12.96 6.60
C GLN A 13 -6.20 -13.03 8.13
N GLY A 14 -6.19 -11.86 8.79
CA GLY A 14 -5.99 -11.75 10.24
C GLY A 14 -4.54 -11.48 10.67
N ASP A 15 -3.57 -11.52 9.74
CA ASP A 15 -2.18 -11.16 10.05
C ASP A 15 -2.04 -9.67 10.37
N LEU A 16 -1.33 -9.36 11.45
CA LEU A 16 -0.72 -8.05 11.69
C LEU A 16 0.79 -8.16 11.47
N ARG A 17 1.32 -7.40 10.51
CA ARG A 17 2.75 -7.37 10.17
C ARG A 17 3.29 -5.94 10.28
N PHE A 18 4.52 -5.82 10.76
CA PHE A 18 5.23 -4.55 10.88
C PHE A 18 6.46 -4.55 9.96
N LEU A 19 6.49 -3.64 8.98
CA LEU A 19 7.67 -3.41 8.13
C LEU A 19 8.57 -2.36 8.80
N ILE A 20 9.57 -2.81 9.55
CA ILE A 20 10.46 -1.97 10.36
C ILE A 20 11.86 -1.89 9.72
N GLY A 21 12.51 -0.75 9.85
CA GLY A 21 13.84 -0.47 9.32
C GLY A 21 14.19 1.01 9.36
N PRO A 22 15.44 1.42 9.11
CA PRO A 22 15.86 2.82 9.17
C PRO A 22 15.19 3.69 8.08
N ASN A 23 15.35 5.01 8.19
CA ASN A 23 14.93 5.93 7.13
C ASN A 23 15.76 5.68 5.86
N GLY A 24 15.13 5.77 4.69
CA GLY A 24 15.74 5.39 3.41
C GLY A 24 15.75 3.88 3.08
N ALA A 25 15.36 2.99 4.01
CA ALA A 25 15.36 1.53 3.79
C ALA A 25 14.27 1.00 2.83
N GLY A 26 13.66 1.83 1.98
CA GLY A 26 12.65 1.41 1.01
C GLY A 26 11.25 1.09 1.56
N LYS A 27 10.99 1.22 2.87
CA LYS A 27 9.68 0.90 3.50
C LYS A 27 8.49 1.51 2.76
N THR A 28 8.51 2.82 2.53
CA THR A 28 7.45 3.54 1.81
C THR A 28 7.37 3.05 0.36
N THR A 29 8.50 2.82 -0.29
CA THR A 29 8.59 2.32 -1.67
C THR A 29 7.94 0.93 -1.84
N VAL A 30 8.07 0.01 -0.87
CA VAL A 30 7.32 -1.26 -0.86
C VAL A 30 5.80 -1.01 -0.86
N ILE A 31 5.32 -0.15 0.05
CA ILE A 31 3.89 0.17 0.17
C ILE A 31 3.39 0.91 -1.08
N ASP A 32 4.17 1.84 -1.63
CA ASP A 32 3.88 2.56 -2.87
C ASP A 32 3.76 1.60 -4.06
N ALA A 33 4.64 0.60 -4.16
CA ALA A 33 4.61 -0.41 -5.22
C ALA A 33 3.38 -1.31 -5.13
N ILE A 34 3.09 -1.86 -3.94
CA ILE A 34 1.90 -2.69 -3.68
C ILE A 34 0.60 -1.91 -3.96
N THR A 35 0.60 -0.59 -3.71
CA THR A 35 -0.58 0.28 -3.89
C THR A 35 -0.64 0.93 -5.28
N GLY A 36 0.34 0.67 -6.16
CA GLY A 36 0.36 1.16 -7.55
C GLY A 36 0.69 2.66 -7.70
N LEU A 37 1.33 3.27 -6.72
CA LEU A 37 1.82 4.65 -6.78
C LEU A 37 3.20 4.77 -7.45
N VAL A 38 4.01 3.71 -7.42
CA VAL A 38 5.27 3.62 -8.17
C VAL A 38 5.32 2.31 -8.95
N SER A 39 5.98 2.34 -10.11
CA SER A 39 6.25 1.15 -10.91
C SER A 39 7.27 0.25 -10.21
N ALA A 40 7.06 -1.07 -10.26
CA ALA A 40 7.96 -2.07 -9.72
C ALA A 40 8.03 -3.32 -10.61
N SER A 41 9.10 -4.09 -10.46
CA SER A 41 9.29 -5.42 -11.04
C SER A 41 9.03 -6.52 -10.01
N GLY A 42 8.69 -7.73 -10.46
CA GLY A 42 8.32 -8.85 -9.59
C GLY A 42 6.85 -9.21 -9.75
N SER A 43 6.19 -9.63 -8.66
CA SER A 43 4.77 -9.95 -8.59
C SER A 43 4.19 -9.51 -7.25
N VAL A 44 2.95 -9.04 -7.23
CA VAL A 44 2.17 -8.80 -6.01
C VAL A 44 0.79 -9.43 -6.21
N ASN A 45 0.61 -10.65 -5.72
CA ASN A 45 -0.65 -11.38 -5.86
C ASN A 45 -1.56 -11.17 -4.63
N LYS A 46 -2.85 -10.88 -4.87
CA LYS A 46 -3.91 -10.96 -3.86
C LYS A 46 -5.03 -11.85 -4.36
N SER A 47 -5.28 -12.95 -3.64
CA SER A 47 -6.39 -13.88 -3.92
C SER A 47 -6.42 -14.39 -5.37
N GLY A 48 -5.26 -14.75 -5.92
CA GLY A 48 -5.10 -15.22 -7.30
C GLY A 48 -4.91 -14.10 -8.33
N VAL A 49 -5.02 -12.82 -7.95
CA VAL A 49 -4.95 -11.70 -8.88
C VAL A 49 -3.68 -10.88 -8.69
N GLU A 50 -2.89 -10.76 -9.75
CA GLU A 50 -1.76 -9.83 -9.85
C GLU A 50 -2.22 -8.37 -9.68
N LEU A 51 -1.46 -7.56 -8.94
CA LEU A 51 -1.75 -6.16 -8.67
C LEU A 51 -0.79 -5.20 -9.39
N LEU A 52 0.44 -5.61 -9.69
CA LEU A 52 1.40 -4.77 -10.40
C LEU A 52 0.88 -4.38 -11.80
N GLY A 53 1.20 -3.15 -12.21
CA GLY A 53 0.71 -2.55 -13.46
C GLY A 53 -0.76 -2.11 -13.45
N LYS A 54 -1.52 -2.36 -12.37
CA LYS A 54 -2.89 -1.84 -12.23
C LYS A 54 -2.88 -0.41 -11.70
N LYS A 55 -3.91 0.37 -12.07
CA LYS A 55 -4.11 1.72 -11.53
C LYS A 55 -4.55 1.64 -10.05
N VAL A 56 -4.12 2.59 -9.23
CA VAL A 56 -4.43 2.68 -7.77
C VAL A 56 -5.91 2.38 -7.46
N HIS A 57 -6.86 2.98 -8.18
CA HIS A 57 -8.30 2.76 -7.93
C HIS A 57 -8.78 1.32 -8.23
N GLN A 58 -8.08 0.57 -9.09
CA GLN A 58 -8.36 -0.84 -9.37
C GLN A 58 -7.81 -1.75 -8.26
N ILE A 59 -6.69 -1.36 -7.66
CA ILE A 59 -6.07 -2.03 -6.51
C ILE A 59 -6.93 -1.79 -5.25
N ALA A 60 -7.35 -0.55 -5.01
CA ALA A 60 -8.26 -0.18 -3.92
C ALA A 60 -9.60 -0.94 -3.99
N ARG A 61 -10.24 -1.02 -5.18
CA ARG A 61 -11.46 -1.82 -5.40
C ARG A 61 -11.29 -3.34 -5.19
N ARG A 62 -10.07 -3.83 -5.00
CA ARG A 62 -9.77 -5.23 -4.62
C ARG A 62 -9.52 -5.41 -3.13
N GLY A 63 -9.81 -4.39 -2.32
CA GLY A 63 -9.66 -4.41 -0.86
C GLY A 63 -8.20 -4.27 -0.41
N VAL A 64 -7.39 -3.51 -1.14
CA VAL A 64 -6.06 -3.07 -0.70
C VAL A 64 -6.16 -1.58 -0.36
N GLY A 65 -6.42 -1.30 0.91
CA GLY A 65 -6.48 0.05 1.45
C GLY A 65 -5.10 0.58 1.83
N ARG A 66 -4.96 1.91 1.84
CA ARG A 66 -3.77 2.63 2.29
C ARG A 66 -4.21 3.86 3.08
N THR A 67 -3.62 4.05 4.26
CA THR A 67 -3.59 5.35 4.93
C THR A 67 -2.32 6.10 4.54
N PHE A 68 -2.38 7.43 4.46
CA PHE A 68 -1.22 8.28 4.24
C PHE A 68 -0.66 8.77 5.58
N GLN A 69 0.64 9.08 5.63
CA GLN A 69 1.29 9.54 6.87
C GLN A 69 0.72 10.87 7.37
N THR A 70 0.30 11.75 6.45
CA THR A 70 -0.52 12.91 6.74
C THR A 70 -1.98 12.51 6.64
N ALA A 71 -2.76 12.74 7.69
CA ALA A 71 -4.21 12.58 7.64
C ALA A 71 -4.81 13.54 6.62
N SER A 72 -5.65 13.04 5.72
CA SER A 72 -6.47 13.85 4.82
C SER A 72 -7.88 13.88 5.38
N VAL A 73 -8.25 14.98 6.01
CA VAL A 73 -9.60 15.23 6.53
C VAL A 73 -10.21 16.42 5.80
N PHE A 74 -11.52 16.39 5.60
CA PHE A 74 -12.27 17.52 5.07
C PHE A 74 -12.71 18.41 6.24
N GLU A 75 -11.96 19.47 6.52
CA GLU A 75 -12.18 20.37 7.65
C GLU A 75 -13.57 21.04 7.67
N GLN A 76 -14.21 21.14 6.51
CA GLN A 76 -15.54 21.71 6.32
C GLN A 76 -16.67 20.70 6.63
N LEU A 77 -16.34 19.44 6.89
CA LEU A 77 -17.27 18.36 7.17
C LEU A 77 -17.21 17.95 8.64
N THR A 78 -18.34 17.54 9.20
CA THR A 78 -18.38 16.90 10.52
C THR A 78 -17.62 15.56 10.50
N VAL A 79 -17.32 15.02 11.70
CA VAL A 79 -16.65 13.72 11.82
C VAL A 79 -17.43 12.62 11.09
N LEU A 80 -18.76 12.58 11.20
CA LEU A 80 -19.58 11.57 10.53
C LEU A 80 -19.49 11.69 8.99
N GLN A 81 -19.56 12.92 8.47
CA GLN A 81 -19.43 13.21 7.03
C GLN A 81 -18.02 12.95 6.46
N ASN A 82 -17.01 12.68 7.30
CA ASN A 82 -15.69 12.21 6.87
C ASN A 82 -15.60 10.66 6.81
N LEU A 83 -16.63 9.95 7.26
CA LEU A 83 -16.68 8.47 7.30
C LEU A 83 -17.63 7.87 6.25
N ASP A 84 -18.52 8.67 5.67
CA ASP A 84 -19.45 8.34 4.58
C ASP A 84 -18.80 8.47 3.18
#